data_AF-A0A326UEK1-F1
#
_entry.id   AF-A0A326UEK1-F1
#
_cell.length_a   1.000
_cell.length_b   1.000
_cell.length_c   1.000
_cell.angle_alpha   90.00
_cell.angle_beta   90.00
_cell.angle_gamma   90.00
#
_symmetry.space_group_name_H-M   'P 1'
#
loop_
_entity.id
_entity.type
_entity.pdbx_description
1 polymer ?
#
loop_
_entity_poly.entity_id
_entity_poly.type
_entity_poly.pdbx_seq_one_letter_code
_entity_poly.pdbx_strand_id
1 'polypeptide(L)'
;MVTTDRIGDAGSSRFAFTYGYMEIRAWLAGGNGVYNAFWTGAEDHSWPPEIDALELLGDRPTIDHMTYHRDDNGKHVSLSQDSIGADFTAGWHTFGVDWQPGLLIWYVDGQEVTREIVPTDAFAKNLHLLLSAEIWKQSGWTNGPDDSTPSVSQMDVDYVRVWQREGDPSDPSPELPIVQPTKRFGTPGNGESTYEKATDGDVNTAFDAVDATNCATGIDVGEPTVVNTVRYVPRLYAGQRMPGGQFQGANSEDGPWTTLFTVPYAPNDGDFTTARFVNSVAYQFYRYVGPPDGHCNIAEMQFRNQ
;
A
#
# COMPACT_ATOMS: atom_id res chain seq x y z
N MET A 1 16.43 -0.88 5.98
CA MET A 1 17.68 -1.65 5.72
C MET A 1 17.60 -2.05 4.27
N VAL A 2 18.49 -1.54 3.43
CA VAL A 2 18.50 -1.79 1.99
C VAL A 2 19.50 -2.90 1.70
N THR A 3 19.13 -3.87 0.88
CA THR A 3 20.04 -4.93 0.44
C THR A 3 20.90 -4.40 -0.70
N THR A 4 22.21 -4.41 -0.52
CA THR A 4 23.21 -4.11 -1.55
C THR A 4 23.72 -5.42 -2.13
N ASP A 5 22.84 -6.22 -2.75
CA ASP A 5 23.27 -7.45 -3.40
C ASP A 5 23.45 -7.24 -4.91
N ARG A 6 24.46 -7.91 -5.47
CA ARG A 6 24.83 -7.84 -6.88
C ARG A 6 23.80 -8.59 -7.72
N ILE A 7 23.53 -8.12 -8.95
CA ILE A 7 22.75 -8.86 -9.95
C ILE A 7 23.32 -10.29 -10.07
N GLY A 8 22.55 -11.29 -9.62
CA GLY A 8 22.86 -12.72 -9.73
C GLY A 8 23.28 -13.45 -8.45
N ASP A 9 23.44 -12.76 -7.31
CA ASP A 9 23.68 -13.43 -6.03
C ASP A 9 22.35 -13.79 -5.33
N ALA A 10 22.19 -15.07 -4.99
CA ALA A 10 21.01 -15.67 -4.39
C ALA A 10 20.81 -15.29 -2.90
N GLY A 11 21.04 -14.03 -2.54
CA GLY A 11 20.67 -13.49 -1.24
C GLY A 11 19.16 -13.37 -1.12
N SER A 12 18.58 -13.84 -0.01
CA SER A 12 17.18 -13.56 0.30
C SER A 12 17.02 -12.07 0.62
N SER A 13 16.09 -11.38 -0.04
CA SER A 13 15.71 -10.02 0.36
C SER A 13 15.43 -9.97 1.86
N ARG A 14 15.98 -8.96 2.55
CA ARG A 14 15.75 -8.75 3.99
C ARG A 14 14.51 -7.91 4.27
N PHE A 15 13.98 -7.23 3.25
CA PHE A 15 12.79 -6.39 3.32
C PHE A 15 12.18 -6.26 1.93
N ALA A 16 10.94 -6.68 1.79
CA ALA A 16 10.12 -6.45 0.61
C ALA A 16 8.78 -5.85 1.04
N PHE A 17 8.16 -5.09 0.15
CA PHE A 17 6.91 -4.39 0.40
C PHE A 17 6.09 -4.29 -0.89
N THR A 18 4.78 -4.07 -0.75
CA THR A 18 3.88 -3.82 -1.88
C THR A 18 3.18 -2.49 -1.68
N TYR A 19 3.29 -1.57 -2.64
CA TYR A 19 2.74 -0.20 -2.56
C TYR A 19 3.37 0.67 -1.47
N GLY A 20 3.08 1.97 -1.52
CA GLY A 20 3.60 2.99 -0.65
C GLY A 20 4.53 3.96 -1.38
N TYR A 21 5.17 4.84 -0.62
CA TYR A 21 6.18 5.77 -1.11
C TYR A 21 7.57 5.23 -0.78
N MET A 22 8.45 5.14 -1.77
CA MET A 22 9.87 4.85 -1.58
C MET A 22 10.71 6.05 -1.98
N GLU A 23 11.76 6.35 -1.21
CA GLU A 23 12.66 7.47 -1.50
C GLU A 23 14.10 7.16 -1.07
N ILE A 24 15.04 7.59 -1.89
CA ILE A 24 16.45 7.68 -1.56
C ILE A 24 16.86 9.16 -1.48
N ARG A 25 17.70 9.51 -0.50
CA ARG A 25 18.50 10.73 -0.52
C ARG A 25 19.95 10.37 -0.76
N ALA A 26 20.47 10.74 -1.93
CA ALA A 26 21.80 10.36 -2.37
C ALA A 26 22.58 11.52 -2.99
N TRP A 27 23.90 11.42 -2.92
CA TRP A 27 24.84 12.16 -3.74
C TRP A 27 25.40 11.17 -4.76
N LEU A 28 25.10 11.40 -6.04
CA LEU A 28 25.38 10.47 -7.13
C LEU A 28 26.83 10.54 -7.63
N ALA A 29 27.30 9.43 -8.17
CA ALA A 29 28.59 9.35 -8.85
C ALA A 29 28.52 9.99 -10.25
N GLY A 30 29.48 10.85 -10.58
CA GLY A 30 29.64 11.42 -11.93
C GLY A 30 30.79 10.77 -12.71
N GLY A 31 30.82 10.99 -14.02
CA GLY A 31 31.92 10.58 -14.92
C GLY A 31 31.53 9.58 -16.01
N ASN A 32 32.39 9.43 -17.01
CA ASN A 32 32.18 8.52 -18.14
C ASN A 32 32.04 7.06 -17.68
N GLY A 33 31.07 6.35 -18.26
CA GLY A 33 30.79 4.95 -17.95
C GLY A 33 30.12 4.70 -16.60
N VAL A 34 29.90 5.72 -15.77
CA VAL A 34 29.22 5.59 -14.48
C VAL A 34 27.70 5.48 -14.67
N TYR A 35 27.07 4.56 -13.93
CA TYR A 35 25.63 4.40 -13.86
C TYR A 35 25.18 4.35 -12.40
N ASN A 36 24.21 5.20 -12.04
CA ASN A 36 23.59 5.24 -10.72
C ASN A 36 22.15 4.77 -10.86
N ALA A 37 21.69 3.93 -9.95
CA ALA A 37 20.28 3.56 -9.94
C ALA A 37 19.73 3.30 -8.53
N PHE A 38 18.43 3.56 -8.38
CA PHE A 38 17.60 3.16 -7.25
C PHE A 38 16.25 2.64 -7.76
N TRP A 39 16.03 1.35 -7.60
CA TRP A 39 14.94 0.64 -8.25
C TRP A 39 14.42 -0.53 -7.40
N THR A 40 13.45 -1.25 -7.95
CA THR A 40 12.82 -2.39 -7.28
C THR A 40 13.01 -3.69 -8.05
N GLY A 41 13.27 -4.79 -7.35
CA GLY A 41 13.21 -6.15 -7.91
C GLY A 41 12.13 -6.99 -7.23
N ALA A 42 11.50 -7.93 -7.95
CA ALA A 42 10.52 -8.84 -7.34
C ALA A 42 11.17 -9.74 -6.28
N GLU A 43 10.51 -9.91 -5.14
CA GLU A 43 10.99 -10.75 -4.02
C GLU A 43 11.23 -12.21 -4.43
N ASP A 44 10.44 -12.75 -5.35
CA ASP A 44 10.59 -14.11 -5.88
C ASP A 44 11.55 -14.20 -7.09
N HIS A 45 12.26 -13.11 -7.39
CA HIS A 45 13.23 -12.97 -8.47
C HIS A 45 12.64 -13.14 -9.89
N SER A 46 11.31 -13.07 -10.04
CA SER A 46 10.70 -12.93 -11.36
C SER A 46 11.00 -11.55 -11.95
N TRP A 47 11.09 -11.44 -13.27
CA TRP A 47 11.07 -10.16 -13.95
C TRP A 47 10.24 -10.28 -15.23
N PRO A 48 9.40 -9.28 -15.56
CA PRO A 48 8.92 -8.17 -14.72
C PRO A 48 8.12 -8.65 -13.47
N PRO A 49 7.78 -7.78 -12.48
CA PRO A 49 7.79 -6.31 -12.51
C PRO A 49 8.98 -5.61 -11.84
N GLU A 50 9.23 -4.38 -12.28
CA GLU A 50 10.31 -3.48 -11.85
C GLU A 50 9.88 -2.01 -12.01
N ILE A 51 10.22 -1.17 -11.02
CA ILE A 51 9.97 0.27 -10.96
C ILE A 51 11.30 0.94 -10.63
N ASP A 52 11.68 1.91 -11.45
CA ASP A 52 12.96 2.59 -11.34
C ASP A 52 12.69 4.06 -10.97
N ALA A 53 13.08 4.43 -9.76
CA ALA A 53 12.92 5.78 -9.23
C ALA A 53 14.07 6.71 -9.65
N LEU A 54 15.21 6.11 -9.99
CA LEU A 54 16.42 6.77 -10.44
C LEU A 54 17.17 5.82 -11.37
N GLU A 55 17.49 6.28 -12.58
CA GLU A 55 18.49 5.70 -13.47
C GLU A 55 19.28 6.82 -14.16
N LEU A 56 20.52 7.04 -13.75
CA LEU A 56 21.31 8.18 -14.20
C LEU A 56 22.69 7.78 -14.67
N LEU A 57 23.05 8.27 -15.86
CA LEU A 57 24.40 8.16 -16.41
C LEU A 57 25.26 9.32 -15.90
N GLY A 58 26.41 8.99 -15.31
CA GLY A 58 27.32 9.99 -14.72
C GLY A 58 27.94 10.95 -15.73
N ASP A 59 27.92 10.63 -17.03
CA ASP A 59 28.33 11.52 -18.13
C ASP A 59 27.19 12.39 -18.68
N ARG A 60 25.96 12.17 -18.21
CA ARG A 60 24.76 12.97 -18.51
C ARG A 60 24.05 13.35 -17.21
N PRO A 61 24.74 14.07 -16.31
CA PRO A 61 24.29 14.22 -14.93
C PRO A 61 23.04 15.12 -14.77
N THR A 62 22.55 15.71 -15.87
CA THR A 62 21.34 16.53 -15.87
C THR A 62 20.07 15.74 -16.14
N ILE A 63 20.16 14.43 -16.42
CA ILE A 63 19.01 13.60 -16.82
C ILE A 63 18.94 12.38 -15.90
N ASP A 64 17.80 12.25 -15.23
CA ASP A 64 17.39 11.02 -14.56
C ASP A 64 16.30 10.35 -15.38
N HIS A 65 16.50 9.07 -15.70
CA HIS A 65 15.55 8.24 -16.42
C HIS A 65 14.68 7.46 -15.41
N MET A 66 13.42 7.83 -15.33
CA MET A 66 12.43 7.15 -14.50
C MET A 66 11.70 6.13 -15.37
N THR A 67 11.74 4.86 -14.99
CA THR A 67 11.21 3.78 -15.83
C THR A 67 10.34 2.81 -15.04
N TYR A 68 9.59 2.00 -15.78
CA TYR A 68 8.99 0.80 -15.24
C TYR A 68 8.96 -0.31 -16.28
N HIS A 69 8.90 -1.54 -15.79
CA HIS A 69 8.74 -2.75 -16.58
C HIS A 69 7.63 -3.61 -15.99
N ARG A 70 6.63 -3.96 -16.82
CA ARG A 70 5.50 -4.81 -16.42
C ARG A 70 5.22 -5.91 -17.43
N ASP A 71 4.55 -6.96 -16.97
CA ASP A 71 3.93 -7.95 -17.85
C ASP A 71 2.55 -7.46 -18.32
N ASP A 72 2.20 -7.83 -19.53
CA ASP A 72 0.87 -7.70 -20.11
C ASP A 72 0.51 -9.01 -20.81
N ASN A 73 0.06 -9.99 -20.03
CA ASN A 73 -0.34 -11.31 -20.51
C ASN A 73 0.78 -12.03 -21.29
N GLY A 74 1.98 -12.07 -20.71
CA GLY A 74 3.18 -12.67 -21.30
C GLY A 74 3.93 -11.75 -22.27
N LYS A 75 3.48 -10.51 -22.44
CA LYS A 75 4.18 -9.49 -23.23
C LYS A 75 4.77 -8.43 -22.31
N HIS A 76 6.07 -8.20 -22.45
CA HIS A 76 6.75 -7.09 -21.77
C HIS A 76 6.26 -5.72 -22.27
N VAL A 77 5.90 -4.86 -21.33
CA VAL A 77 5.58 -3.44 -21.55
C VAL A 77 6.49 -2.61 -20.65
N SER A 78 7.04 -1.53 -21.20
CA SER A 78 7.88 -0.60 -20.47
C SER A 78 7.56 0.84 -20.83
N LEU A 79 7.99 1.74 -19.95
CA LEU A 79 7.92 3.18 -20.12
C LEU A 79 9.22 3.79 -19.59
N SER A 80 9.63 4.90 -20.20
CA SER A 80 10.75 5.72 -19.75
C SER A 80 10.37 7.18 -19.90
N GLN A 81 10.55 7.93 -18.81
CA GLN A 81 10.32 9.38 -18.72
C GLN A 81 11.57 10.03 -18.15
N ASP A 82 11.88 11.23 -18.61
CA ASP A 82 13.08 11.95 -18.19
C ASP A 82 12.72 13.06 -17.19
N SER A 83 13.46 13.10 -16.08
CA SER A 83 13.58 14.29 -15.25
C SER A 83 14.81 15.07 -15.67
N ILE A 84 14.64 16.36 -16.02
CA ILE A 84 15.75 17.22 -16.43
C ILE A 84 16.05 18.23 -15.32
N GLY A 85 17.26 18.13 -14.76
CA GLY A 85 17.77 18.97 -13.67
C GLY A 85 19.02 19.75 -14.06
N ALA A 86 19.61 20.46 -13.08
CA ALA A 86 20.82 21.26 -13.31
C ALA A 86 22.11 20.42 -13.34
N ASP A 87 22.29 19.53 -12.35
CA ASP A 87 23.36 18.52 -12.26
C ASP A 87 23.09 17.70 -10.98
N PHE A 88 22.60 16.47 -11.13
CA PHE A 88 22.27 15.59 -10.01
C PHE A 88 23.49 14.94 -9.33
N THR A 89 24.69 15.14 -9.88
CA THR A 89 25.97 14.67 -9.29
C THR A 89 26.67 15.76 -8.49
N ALA A 90 26.16 16.99 -8.51
CA ALA A 90 26.78 18.14 -7.84
C ALA A 90 26.37 18.29 -6.36
N GLY A 91 25.54 17.40 -5.81
CA GLY A 91 25.10 17.47 -4.42
C GLY A 91 24.09 16.40 -4.03
N TRP A 92 23.47 16.61 -2.87
CA TRP A 92 22.40 15.76 -2.35
C TRP A 92 21.07 16.05 -3.05
N HIS A 93 20.44 15.01 -3.57
CA HIS A 93 19.09 15.05 -4.14
C HIS A 93 18.22 13.95 -3.54
N THR A 94 16.90 14.11 -3.61
CA THR A 94 15.95 13.04 -3.32
C THR A 94 15.28 12.53 -4.58
N PHE A 95 15.15 11.21 -4.69
CA PHE A 95 14.47 10.52 -5.80
C PHE A 95 13.49 9.54 -5.20
N GLY A 96 12.23 9.57 -5.64
CA GLY A 96 11.21 8.73 -5.04
C GLY A 96 10.02 8.44 -5.94
N VAL A 97 9.29 7.39 -5.58
CA VAL A 97 8.07 6.95 -6.27
C VAL A 97 6.97 6.68 -5.26
N ASP A 98 5.81 7.29 -5.47
CA ASP A 98 4.56 6.92 -4.81
C ASP A 98 3.87 5.86 -5.67
N TRP A 99 3.99 4.62 -5.23
CA TRP A 99 3.49 3.44 -5.88
C TRP A 99 2.17 3.02 -5.23
N GLN A 100 1.09 3.18 -6.00
CA GLN A 100 -0.27 2.84 -5.58
C GLN A 100 -0.86 1.78 -6.51
N PRO A 101 -1.96 1.11 -6.11
CA PRO A 101 -2.75 0.32 -7.05
C PRO A 101 -3.21 1.19 -8.22
N GLY A 102 -2.65 0.94 -9.41
CA GLY A 102 -3.04 1.59 -10.66
C GLY A 102 -2.43 2.96 -10.93
N LEU A 103 -1.51 3.43 -10.08
CA LEU A 103 -0.87 4.74 -10.26
C LEU A 103 0.57 4.71 -9.74
N LEU A 104 1.50 5.21 -10.56
CA LEU A 104 2.87 5.52 -10.18
C LEU A 104 3.08 7.03 -10.31
N ILE A 105 3.70 7.65 -9.32
CA ILE A 105 4.06 9.09 -9.35
C ILE A 105 5.53 9.23 -8.95
N TRP A 106 6.35 9.81 -9.82
CA TRP A 106 7.77 10.04 -9.56
C TRP A 106 8.03 11.44 -9.06
N TYR A 107 9.01 11.54 -8.16
CA TYR A 107 9.42 12.78 -7.50
C TYR A 107 10.93 12.95 -7.56
N VAL A 108 11.36 14.18 -7.80
CA VAL A 108 12.75 14.62 -7.60
C VAL A 108 12.74 15.85 -6.72
N ASP A 109 13.55 15.84 -5.65
CA ASP A 109 13.61 16.89 -4.63
C ASP A 109 12.22 17.25 -4.04
N GLY A 110 11.38 16.22 -3.87
CA GLY A 110 10.02 16.32 -3.35
C GLY A 110 9.01 16.99 -4.31
N GLN A 111 9.41 17.29 -5.54
CA GLN A 111 8.51 17.79 -6.58
C GLN A 111 8.09 16.64 -7.49
N GLU A 112 6.79 16.53 -7.75
CA GLU A 112 6.28 15.58 -8.74
C GLU A 112 6.83 15.94 -10.13
N VAL A 113 7.43 14.96 -10.80
CA VAL A 113 7.96 15.12 -12.17
C VAL A 113 6.99 14.54 -13.19
N THR A 114 6.50 13.33 -12.94
CA THR A 114 5.56 12.64 -13.82
C THR A 114 4.71 11.63 -13.06
N ARG A 115 3.62 11.18 -13.70
CA ARG A 115 2.76 10.12 -13.21
C ARG A 115 2.26 9.24 -14.34
N GLU A 116 2.03 7.97 -14.05
CA GLU A 116 1.52 7.00 -15.02
C GLU A 116 0.36 6.19 -14.42
N ILE A 117 -0.73 6.12 -15.17
CA ILE A 117 -1.87 5.26 -14.84
C ILE A 117 -1.59 3.89 -15.42
N VAL A 118 -1.59 2.88 -14.56
CA VAL A 118 -1.32 1.49 -14.91
C VAL A 118 -2.50 0.60 -14.49
N PRO A 119 -2.63 -0.63 -15.02
CA PRO A 119 -3.57 -1.59 -14.45
C PRO A 119 -3.32 -1.79 -12.95
N THR A 120 -4.39 -1.96 -12.18
CA THR A 120 -4.30 -2.05 -10.70
C THR A 120 -3.49 -3.25 -10.21
N ASP A 121 -3.35 -4.28 -11.04
CA ASP A 121 -2.61 -5.52 -10.80
C ASP A 121 -1.19 -5.52 -11.39
N ALA A 122 -0.81 -4.51 -12.18
CA ALA A 122 0.47 -4.48 -12.91
C ALA A 122 1.71 -4.62 -12.01
N PHE A 123 1.61 -4.12 -10.79
CA PHE A 123 2.64 -4.16 -9.76
C PHE A 123 2.04 -4.68 -8.44
N ALA A 124 1.12 -5.66 -8.47
CA ALA A 124 0.53 -6.22 -7.24
C ALA A 124 1.42 -7.33 -6.64
N LYS A 125 2.68 -7.00 -6.34
CA LYS A 125 3.69 -7.96 -5.88
C LYS A 125 4.65 -7.34 -4.88
N ASN A 126 5.17 -8.15 -3.96
CA ASN A 126 6.26 -7.74 -3.08
C ASN A 126 7.53 -7.47 -3.88
N LEU A 127 8.05 -6.25 -3.74
CA LEU A 127 9.31 -5.83 -4.33
C LEU A 127 10.30 -5.44 -3.24
N HIS A 128 11.57 -5.70 -3.48
CA HIS A 128 12.68 -5.27 -2.63
C HIS A 128 13.44 -4.13 -3.31
N LEU A 129 14.07 -3.28 -2.51
CA LEU A 129 14.85 -2.15 -3.02
C LEU A 129 16.26 -2.58 -3.41
N LEU A 130 16.69 -2.09 -4.55
CA LEU A 130 18.03 -2.21 -5.10
C LEU A 130 18.60 -0.82 -5.32
N LEU A 131 19.91 -0.68 -5.10
CA LEU A 131 20.62 0.55 -5.43
C LEU A 131 22.06 0.22 -5.83
N SER A 132 22.56 0.93 -6.84
CA SER A 132 23.89 0.69 -7.37
C SER A 132 24.56 1.94 -7.90
N ALA A 133 25.89 1.91 -7.85
CA ALA A 133 26.79 2.86 -8.49
C ALA A 133 27.84 2.03 -9.22
N GLU A 134 27.62 1.83 -10.52
CA GLU A 134 28.33 0.87 -11.33
C GLU A 134 29.20 1.57 -12.37
N ILE A 135 30.14 0.81 -12.95
CA ILE A 135 30.87 1.20 -14.15
C ILE A 135 30.44 0.24 -15.26
N TRP A 136 29.65 0.74 -16.19
CA TRP A 136 29.08 -0.05 -17.27
C TRP A 136 30.00 -0.10 -18.48
N LYS A 137 30.09 -1.26 -19.12
CA LYS A 137 30.75 -1.39 -20.43
C LYS A 137 29.97 -0.59 -21.48
N GLN A 138 30.66 -0.22 -22.55
CA GLN A 138 30.05 0.45 -23.69
C GLN A 138 28.81 -0.31 -24.20
N SER A 139 27.74 0.43 -24.46
CA SER A 139 26.46 -0.08 -24.98
C SER A 139 25.80 0.95 -25.90
N GLY A 140 24.57 0.69 -26.35
CA GLY A 140 23.78 1.71 -27.06
C GLY A 140 23.37 2.89 -26.19
N TRP A 141 23.53 2.78 -24.87
CA TRP A 141 23.06 3.76 -23.90
C TRP A 141 24.20 4.57 -23.28
N THR A 142 25.35 3.93 -23.02
CA THR A 142 26.57 4.56 -22.48
C THR A 142 27.76 4.37 -23.41
N ASN A 143 28.67 5.35 -23.44
CA ASN A 143 29.96 5.23 -24.14
C ASN A 143 30.92 4.23 -23.48
N GLY A 144 30.61 3.80 -22.24
CA GLY A 144 31.49 2.97 -21.44
C GLY A 144 32.67 3.74 -20.85
N PRO A 145 33.58 3.04 -20.16
CA PRO A 145 34.72 3.69 -19.51
C PRO A 145 35.80 4.08 -20.53
N ASP A 146 36.35 5.27 -20.37
CA ASP A 146 37.58 5.77 -21.00
C ASP A 146 38.59 6.29 -19.94
N ASP A 147 39.64 6.98 -20.38
CA ASP A 147 40.69 7.54 -19.49
C ASP A 147 40.16 8.60 -18.50
N SER A 148 38.95 9.13 -18.69
CA SER A 148 38.29 10.07 -17.77
C SER A 148 37.38 9.39 -16.74
N THR A 149 37.17 8.08 -16.84
CA THR A 149 36.37 7.29 -15.89
C THR A 149 36.98 7.38 -14.50
N PRO A 150 36.19 7.64 -13.45
CA PRO A 150 36.71 7.62 -12.09
C PRO A 150 37.14 6.20 -11.70
N SER A 151 38.25 6.09 -10.98
CA SER A 151 38.75 4.79 -10.47
C SER A 151 37.82 4.14 -9.45
N VAL A 152 36.87 4.90 -8.91
CA VAL A 152 35.82 4.46 -7.99
C VAL A 152 34.51 5.16 -8.39
N SER A 153 33.46 4.38 -8.64
CA SER A 153 32.08 4.90 -8.70
C SER A 153 31.51 4.88 -7.28
N GLN A 154 31.13 6.03 -6.74
CA GLN A 154 30.68 6.17 -5.36
C GLN A 154 29.38 6.97 -5.30
N MET A 155 28.33 6.33 -4.79
CA MET A 155 27.08 6.97 -4.40
C MET A 155 27.03 7.03 -2.87
N ASP A 156 27.00 8.25 -2.32
CA ASP A 156 26.79 8.45 -0.90
C ASP A 156 25.29 8.49 -0.60
N VAL A 157 24.84 7.73 0.40
CA VAL A 157 23.42 7.60 0.76
C VAL A 157 23.21 8.09 2.19
N ASP A 158 22.41 9.14 2.36
CA ASP A 158 22.03 9.65 3.68
C ASP A 158 20.93 8.78 4.27
N TYR A 159 19.87 8.54 3.49
CA TYR A 159 18.82 7.61 3.86
C TYR A 159 18.19 6.94 2.65
N VAL A 160 17.58 5.80 2.95
CA VAL A 160 16.48 5.22 2.17
C VAL A 160 15.31 5.02 3.09
N ARG A 161 14.13 5.40 2.63
CA ARG A 161 12.90 5.32 3.40
C ARG A 161 11.79 4.72 2.54
N VAL A 162 10.94 3.98 3.22
CA VAL A 162 9.69 3.46 2.69
C VAL A 162 8.61 3.88 3.67
N TRP A 163 7.52 4.42 3.14
CA TRP A 163 6.32 4.75 3.87
C TRP A 163 5.16 4.04 3.21
N GLN A 164 4.53 3.11 3.93
CA GLN A 164 3.29 2.52 3.46
C GLN A 164 2.12 3.38 3.92
N ARG A 165 1.11 3.54 3.06
CA ARG A 165 -0.10 4.24 3.46
C ARG A 165 -0.81 3.35 4.46
N GLU A 166 -1.32 3.97 5.52
CA GLU A 166 -2.16 3.27 6.48
C GLU A 166 -3.32 2.58 5.73
N GLY A 167 -3.32 1.24 5.74
CA GLY A 167 -4.36 0.43 5.07
C GLY A 167 -3.89 -0.28 3.81
N ASP A 168 -2.65 -0.08 3.36
CA ASP A 168 -2.05 -0.91 2.32
C ASP A 168 -1.93 -2.37 2.81
N PRO A 169 -2.25 -3.39 1.98
CA PRO A 169 -2.24 -4.80 2.39
C PRO A 169 -0.91 -5.32 2.93
N SER A 170 0.20 -4.61 2.68
CA SER A 170 1.55 -5.00 3.06
C SER A 170 2.14 -4.18 4.24
N ASP A 171 1.36 -3.25 4.82
CA ASP A 171 1.77 -2.42 5.96
C ASP A 171 2.25 -3.29 7.13
N PRO A 172 3.56 -3.28 7.49
CA PRO A 172 4.15 -4.09 8.53
C PRO A 172 3.86 -3.56 9.94
N SER A 173 3.05 -2.49 10.07
CA SER A 173 2.50 -2.11 11.36
C SER A 173 1.89 -3.34 12.02
N PRO A 174 2.23 -3.68 13.28
CA PRO A 174 1.65 -4.82 13.96
C PRO A 174 0.13 -4.73 13.84
N GLU A 175 -0.50 -5.87 13.54
CA GLU A 175 -1.95 -5.95 13.41
C GLU A 175 -2.58 -5.34 14.67
N LEU A 176 -3.25 -4.20 14.50
CA LEU A 176 -3.80 -3.45 15.63
C LEU A 176 -4.69 -4.35 16.48
N PRO A 177 -4.58 -4.35 17.82
CA PRO A 177 -5.34 -5.26 18.66
C PRO A 177 -6.84 -5.17 18.38
N ILE A 178 -7.51 -6.33 18.32
CA ILE A 178 -8.97 -6.38 18.20
C ILE A 178 -9.56 -5.93 19.54
N VAL A 179 -10.42 -4.92 19.47
CA VAL A 179 -11.20 -4.47 20.64
C VAL A 179 -12.23 -5.54 20.97
N GLN A 180 -12.09 -6.15 22.14
CA GLN A 180 -12.90 -7.31 22.53
C GLN A 180 -14.27 -6.86 23.04
N PRO A 181 -15.37 -7.50 22.58
CA PRO A 181 -16.71 -7.19 23.07
C PRO A 181 -16.91 -7.73 24.50
N THR A 182 -17.53 -6.92 25.36
CA THR A 182 -18.14 -7.40 26.61
C THR A 182 -19.57 -7.88 26.38
N LYS A 183 -20.27 -7.29 25.40
CA LYS A 183 -21.62 -7.66 24.94
C LYS A 183 -21.74 -7.42 23.44
N ARG A 184 -22.52 -8.25 22.75
CA ARG A 184 -22.93 -8.07 21.34
C ARG A 184 -24.38 -7.60 21.30
N PHE A 185 -24.73 -6.79 20.31
CA PHE A 185 -26.10 -6.32 20.09
C PHE A 185 -26.39 -6.17 18.60
N GLY A 186 -27.67 -6.14 18.23
CA GLY A 186 -28.07 -5.92 16.86
C GLY A 186 -29.56 -6.15 16.63
N THR A 187 -29.98 -5.94 15.39
CA THR A 187 -31.34 -6.24 14.93
C THR A 187 -31.51 -7.74 14.67
N PRO A 188 -32.76 -8.26 14.66
CA PRO A 188 -33.02 -9.68 14.38
C PRO A 188 -32.44 -10.15 13.03
N GLY A 189 -31.87 -11.35 13.03
CA GLY A 189 -31.36 -12.03 11.84
C GLY A 189 -32.29 -13.12 11.31
N ASN A 190 -32.08 -13.56 10.08
CA ASN A 190 -32.82 -14.63 9.43
C ASN A 190 -32.30 -16.01 9.88
N GLY A 191 -33.12 -16.74 10.65
CA GLY A 191 -32.79 -18.08 11.12
C GLY A 191 -31.53 -18.08 12.00
N GLU A 192 -30.50 -18.82 11.58
CA GLU A 192 -29.20 -18.90 12.27
C GLU A 192 -28.25 -17.73 11.97
N SER A 193 -28.63 -16.83 11.06
CA SER A 193 -27.81 -15.69 10.62
C SER A 193 -27.95 -14.49 11.56
N THR A 194 -27.68 -14.69 12.85
CA THR A 194 -27.90 -13.69 13.92
C THR A 194 -26.80 -12.62 13.94
N TYR A 195 -27.04 -11.49 14.63
CA TYR A 195 -26.10 -10.36 14.62
C TYR A 195 -24.74 -10.71 15.22
N GLU A 196 -24.66 -11.71 16.11
CA GLU A 196 -23.41 -12.17 16.71
C GLU A 196 -22.44 -12.72 15.69
N LYS A 197 -22.94 -13.27 14.58
CA LYS A 197 -22.13 -13.84 13.50
C LYS A 197 -21.16 -12.84 12.89
N ALA A 198 -21.53 -11.57 12.88
CA ALA A 198 -20.66 -10.52 12.40
C ALA A 198 -19.38 -10.32 13.24
N THR A 199 -19.24 -10.94 14.41
CA THR A 199 -18.11 -10.71 15.33
C THR A 199 -17.70 -11.98 16.09
N ASP A 200 -17.99 -13.16 15.54
CA ASP A 200 -17.72 -14.45 16.22
C ASP A 200 -16.37 -15.07 15.84
N GLY A 201 -15.64 -14.46 14.91
CA GLY A 201 -14.35 -14.90 14.41
C GLY A 201 -14.44 -15.87 13.24
N ASP A 202 -15.63 -16.21 12.74
CA ASP A 202 -15.85 -17.16 11.64
C ASP A 202 -16.43 -16.48 10.39
N VAL A 203 -15.54 -16.21 9.44
CA VAL A 203 -15.85 -15.63 8.12
C VAL A 203 -16.79 -16.49 7.26
N ASN A 204 -17.05 -17.75 7.63
CA ASN A 204 -17.97 -18.64 6.91
C ASN A 204 -19.41 -18.52 7.43
N THR A 205 -19.62 -17.85 8.54
CA THR A 205 -20.94 -17.49 9.04
C THR A 205 -21.23 -16.02 8.72
N ALA A 206 -22.50 -15.61 8.81
CA ALA A 206 -22.83 -14.23 8.53
C ALA A 206 -24.08 -13.76 9.25
N PHE A 207 -24.13 -12.46 9.50
CA PHE A 207 -25.34 -11.75 9.85
C PHE A 207 -26.12 -11.41 8.58
N ASP A 208 -27.38 -11.84 8.53
CA ASP A 208 -28.35 -11.53 7.48
C ASP A 208 -29.62 -11.02 8.18
N ALA A 209 -29.80 -9.70 8.20
CA ALA A 209 -30.89 -9.07 8.93
C ALA A 209 -32.26 -9.42 8.31
N VAL A 210 -33.28 -9.59 9.17
CA VAL A 210 -34.66 -9.76 8.72
C VAL A 210 -35.10 -8.57 7.88
N ASP A 211 -34.84 -7.36 8.37
CA ASP A 211 -35.20 -6.13 7.68
C ASP A 211 -34.10 -5.70 6.70
N ALA A 212 -34.53 -5.33 5.50
CA ALA A 212 -33.63 -4.88 4.44
C ALA A 212 -33.03 -3.49 4.70
N THR A 213 -33.63 -2.72 5.62
CA THR A 213 -33.25 -1.35 5.97
C THR A 213 -33.23 -1.19 7.49
N ASN A 214 -32.52 -0.18 7.99
CA ASN A 214 -32.36 0.10 9.43
C ASN A 214 -31.83 -1.09 10.25
N CYS A 215 -31.14 -2.04 9.60
CA CYS A 215 -30.48 -3.13 10.30
C CYS A 215 -29.17 -2.66 10.94
N ALA A 216 -28.79 -3.29 12.04
CA ALA A 216 -27.50 -3.04 12.66
C ALA A 216 -26.97 -4.28 13.39
N THR A 217 -25.65 -4.37 13.50
CA THR A 217 -24.94 -5.30 14.39
C THR A 217 -23.78 -4.56 15.03
N GLY A 218 -23.45 -4.85 16.28
CA GLY A 218 -22.45 -4.11 17.02
C GLY A 218 -21.99 -4.77 18.32
N ILE A 219 -21.04 -4.08 18.95
CA ILE A 219 -20.37 -4.48 20.18
C ILE A 219 -20.40 -3.36 21.20
N ASP A 220 -20.65 -3.72 22.45
CA ASP A 220 -20.32 -2.93 23.63
C ASP A 220 -18.94 -3.39 24.11
N VAL A 221 -18.01 -2.47 24.25
CA VAL A 221 -16.62 -2.75 24.66
C VAL A 221 -16.41 -2.54 26.16
N GLY A 222 -17.47 -2.26 26.91
CA GLY A 222 -17.50 -2.08 28.36
C GLY A 222 -16.98 -0.72 28.84
N GLU A 223 -15.89 -0.24 28.23
CA GLU A 223 -15.29 1.05 28.55
C GLU A 223 -14.95 1.82 27.26
N PRO A 224 -15.17 3.15 27.21
CA PRO A 224 -14.86 3.95 26.04
C PRO A 224 -13.42 3.72 25.54
N THR A 225 -13.30 3.20 24.31
CA THR A 225 -12.03 2.87 23.66
C THR A 225 -11.91 3.67 22.37
N VAL A 226 -10.71 4.09 21.97
CA VAL A 226 -10.53 4.72 20.65
C VAL A 226 -10.37 3.62 19.61
N VAL A 227 -11.20 3.66 18.57
CA VAL A 227 -11.09 2.81 17.38
C VAL A 227 -10.80 3.72 16.19
N ASN A 228 -9.83 3.32 15.39
CA ASN A 228 -9.35 4.03 14.20
C ASN A 228 -9.23 3.08 12.99
N THR A 229 -9.57 1.81 13.16
CA THR A 229 -9.54 0.81 12.10
C THR A 229 -10.72 -0.14 12.26
N VAL A 230 -11.36 -0.47 11.15
CA VAL A 230 -12.30 -1.59 11.04
C VAL A 230 -11.84 -2.53 9.92
N ARG A 231 -11.83 -3.82 10.19
CA ARG A 231 -11.74 -4.85 9.14
C ARG A 231 -13.11 -5.47 8.97
N TYR A 232 -13.54 -5.79 7.75
CA TYR A 232 -14.83 -6.41 7.50
C TYR A 232 -14.82 -7.31 6.27
N VAL A 233 -15.65 -8.36 6.31
CA VAL A 233 -15.87 -9.33 5.23
C VAL A 233 -17.37 -9.35 4.92
N PRO A 234 -17.77 -9.27 3.65
CA PRO A 234 -19.18 -9.43 3.30
C PRO A 234 -19.62 -10.87 3.53
N ARG A 235 -20.91 -11.08 3.74
CA ARG A 235 -21.50 -12.39 3.49
C ARG A 235 -21.19 -12.80 2.04
N LEU A 236 -20.83 -14.07 1.84
CA LEU A 236 -20.52 -14.63 0.53
C LEU A 236 -21.58 -14.24 -0.53
N TYR A 237 -21.13 -13.71 -1.66
CA TYR A 237 -21.92 -13.21 -2.79
C TYR A 237 -22.79 -11.98 -2.50
N ALA A 238 -22.63 -11.33 -1.34
CA ALA A 238 -23.45 -10.18 -0.93
C ALA A 238 -22.68 -8.86 -0.82
N GLY A 239 -21.38 -8.82 -1.16
CA GLY A 239 -20.57 -7.60 -1.07
C GLY A 239 -21.17 -6.37 -1.79
N GLN A 240 -21.88 -6.59 -2.90
CA GLN A 240 -22.56 -5.52 -3.65
C GLN A 240 -23.68 -4.80 -2.87
N ARG A 241 -24.10 -5.34 -1.71
CA ARG A 241 -25.14 -4.78 -0.84
C ARG A 241 -24.60 -3.97 0.35
N MET A 242 -23.27 -3.92 0.51
CA MET A 242 -22.62 -3.15 1.58
C MET A 242 -22.32 -1.67 1.26
N PRO A 243 -22.16 -1.21 -0.01
CA PRO A 243 -21.89 0.21 -0.29
C PRO A 243 -22.93 1.15 0.32
N GLY A 244 -22.47 2.18 1.01
CA GLY A 244 -23.30 3.12 1.78
C GLY A 244 -23.56 2.69 3.22
N GLY A 245 -23.22 1.46 3.61
CA GLY A 245 -23.23 1.01 5.00
C GLY A 245 -22.23 1.79 5.85
N GLN A 246 -22.52 1.94 7.15
CA GLN A 246 -21.79 2.83 8.04
C GLN A 246 -21.30 2.12 9.29
N PHE A 247 -20.01 2.30 9.59
CA PHE A 247 -19.46 1.98 10.90
C PHE A 247 -19.56 3.22 11.78
N GLN A 248 -20.10 3.05 12.98
CA GLN A 248 -20.46 4.14 13.88
C GLN A 248 -19.99 3.87 15.32
N GLY A 249 -19.78 4.95 16.07
CA GLY A 249 -19.48 4.94 17.51
C GLY A 249 -20.48 5.75 18.33
N ALA A 250 -20.76 5.32 19.56
CA ALA A 250 -21.59 6.03 20.54
C ALA A 250 -21.18 5.75 21.99
N ASN A 251 -21.57 6.63 22.92
CA ASN A 251 -21.38 6.46 24.37
C ASN A 251 -22.69 6.17 25.12
N SER A 252 -23.69 5.70 24.38
CA SER A 252 -25.01 5.26 24.85
C SER A 252 -25.57 4.29 23.83
N GLU A 253 -26.29 3.26 24.29
CA GLU A 253 -26.87 2.21 23.43
C GLU A 253 -27.87 2.78 22.42
N ASP A 254 -28.53 3.89 22.76
CA ASP A 254 -29.48 4.59 21.89
C ASP A 254 -28.86 5.75 21.08
N GLY A 255 -27.54 5.98 21.21
CA GLY A 255 -26.83 7.10 20.60
C GLY A 255 -26.80 8.37 21.46
N PRO A 256 -26.43 9.53 20.87
CA PRO A 256 -26.25 9.77 19.45
C PRO A 256 -25.08 8.99 18.84
N TRP A 257 -25.25 8.56 17.60
CA TRP A 257 -24.26 7.80 16.84
C TRP A 257 -23.44 8.72 15.94
N THR A 258 -22.13 8.54 15.94
CA THR A 258 -21.19 9.24 15.04
C THR A 258 -20.70 8.28 13.98
N THR A 259 -20.84 8.65 12.71
CA THR A 259 -20.28 7.88 11.60
C THR A 259 -18.77 8.05 11.55
N LEU A 260 -18.06 6.93 11.60
CA LEU A 260 -16.59 6.86 11.57
C LEU A 260 -16.08 6.50 10.18
N PHE A 261 -16.80 5.61 9.49
CA PHE A 261 -16.48 5.16 8.15
C PHE A 261 -17.76 4.77 7.39
N THR A 262 -17.80 5.08 6.10
CA THR A 262 -18.87 4.67 5.18
C THR A 262 -18.25 3.79 4.10
N VAL A 263 -18.80 2.60 3.89
CA VAL A 263 -18.33 1.64 2.89
C VAL A 263 -18.50 2.23 1.48
N PRO A 264 -17.42 2.52 0.74
CA PRO A 264 -17.53 3.23 -0.54
C PRO A 264 -17.80 2.30 -1.72
N TYR A 265 -17.30 1.07 -1.65
CA TYR A 265 -17.36 0.07 -2.73
C TYR A 265 -17.63 -1.32 -2.16
N ALA A 266 -18.05 -2.23 -3.03
CA ALA A 266 -18.30 -3.61 -2.65
C ALA A 266 -17.00 -4.30 -2.23
N PRO A 267 -16.90 -4.85 -1.00
CA PRO A 267 -15.75 -5.65 -0.61
C PRO A 267 -15.75 -7.01 -1.34
N ASN A 268 -14.57 -7.61 -1.45
CA ASN A 268 -14.39 -8.94 -2.04
C ASN A 268 -14.89 -10.04 -1.09
N ASP A 269 -15.38 -11.13 -1.68
CA ASP A 269 -15.79 -12.32 -0.93
C ASP A 269 -14.60 -13.01 -0.26
N GLY A 270 -14.76 -13.46 0.98
CA GLY A 270 -13.77 -14.27 1.70
C GLY A 270 -12.56 -13.50 2.25
N ASP A 271 -12.32 -12.28 1.77
CA ASP A 271 -11.18 -11.46 2.18
C ASP A 271 -11.61 -10.29 3.07
N PHE A 272 -10.82 -10.01 4.10
CA PHE A 272 -11.00 -8.81 4.90
C PHE A 272 -10.66 -7.56 4.09
N THR A 273 -11.64 -6.67 3.95
CA THR A 273 -11.39 -5.27 3.61
C THR A 273 -11.01 -4.51 4.87
N THR A 274 -9.92 -3.75 4.82
CA THR A 274 -9.45 -2.93 5.93
C THR A 274 -9.76 -1.47 5.65
N ALA A 275 -10.49 -0.82 6.55
CA ALA A 275 -10.76 0.61 6.51
C ALA A 275 -10.17 1.27 7.75
N ARG A 276 -9.27 2.24 7.52
CA ARG A 276 -8.68 3.07 8.56
C ARG A 276 -9.25 4.48 8.46
N PHE A 277 -9.44 5.14 9.60
CA PHE A 277 -10.08 6.44 9.67
C PHE A 277 -9.54 7.25 10.86
N VAL A 278 -9.51 8.58 10.70
CA VAL A 278 -9.09 9.49 11.76
C VAL A 278 -10.21 9.60 12.79
N ASN A 279 -9.95 9.10 13.99
CA ASN A 279 -10.83 9.26 15.14
C ASN A 279 -10.00 9.45 16.40
N SER A 280 -10.26 10.54 17.12
CA SER A 280 -9.65 10.84 18.42
C SER A 280 -10.63 10.70 19.59
N VAL A 281 -11.88 10.28 19.31
CA VAL A 281 -12.94 10.13 20.31
C VAL A 281 -13.09 8.66 20.69
N ALA A 282 -13.09 8.39 22.00
CA ALA A 282 -13.35 7.06 22.52
C ALA A 282 -14.87 6.80 22.62
N TYR A 283 -15.31 5.62 22.18
CA TYR A 283 -16.70 5.18 22.26
C TYR A 283 -16.81 3.84 23.00
N GLN A 284 -17.89 3.66 23.75
CA GLN A 284 -18.21 2.38 24.38
C GLN A 284 -18.94 1.43 23.42
N PHE A 285 -19.76 1.97 22.51
CA PHE A 285 -20.55 1.18 21.57
C PHE A 285 -20.05 1.41 20.16
N TYR A 286 -19.82 0.32 19.44
CA TYR A 286 -19.46 0.33 18.03
C TYR A 286 -20.43 -0.54 17.23
N ARG A 287 -20.84 -0.09 16.06
CA ARG A 287 -21.75 -0.87 15.21
C ARG A 287 -21.51 -0.67 13.73
N TYR A 288 -21.96 -1.62 12.94
CA TYR A 288 -22.22 -1.49 11.52
C TYR A 288 -23.72 -1.34 11.28
N VAL A 289 -24.12 -0.36 10.47
CA VAL A 289 -25.48 -0.13 10.00
C VAL A 289 -25.50 -0.37 8.49
N GLY A 290 -26.35 -1.30 8.04
CA GLY A 290 -26.48 -1.61 6.62
C GLY A 290 -27.15 -0.46 5.85
N PRO A 291 -26.82 -0.27 4.56
CA PRO A 291 -27.56 0.66 3.71
C PRO A 291 -29.00 0.15 3.49
N PRO A 292 -29.91 1.01 3.00
CA PRO A 292 -31.21 0.55 2.52
C PRO A 292 -31.07 -0.60 1.51
N ASP A 293 -31.94 -1.59 1.62
CA ASP A 293 -31.94 -2.84 0.85
C ASP A 293 -30.70 -3.74 1.05
N GLY A 294 -29.88 -3.44 2.06
CA GLY A 294 -28.60 -4.08 2.32
C GLY A 294 -28.66 -5.35 3.17
N HIS A 295 -29.67 -5.49 4.05
CA HIS A 295 -29.77 -6.56 5.07
C HIS A 295 -28.51 -6.73 5.94
N CYS A 296 -27.65 -5.71 6.00
CA CYS A 296 -26.34 -5.71 6.62
C CYS A 296 -25.33 -6.68 5.96
N ASN A 297 -25.68 -7.96 5.76
CA ASN A 297 -24.94 -8.97 4.99
C ASN A 297 -23.42 -8.94 5.26
N ILE A 298 -23.06 -9.02 6.53
CA ILE A 298 -21.68 -8.97 6.99
C ILE A 298 -21.31 -10.33 7.57
N ALA A 299 -20.23 -10.92 7.06
CA ALA A 299 -19.72 -12.20 7.54
C ALA A 299 -18.95 -11.99 8.85
N GLU A 300 -18.03 -11.03 8.85
CA GLU A 300 -17.16 -10.76 9.99
C GLU A 300 -16.77 -9.28 10.01
N MET A 301 -16.57 -8.71 11.19
CA MET A 301 -16.05 -7.37 11.39
C MET A 301 -15.25 -7.24 12.69
N GLN A 302 -14.18 -6.46 12.61
CA GLN A 302 -13.24 -6.27 13.72
C GLN A 302 -12.97 -4.79 13.89
N PHE A 303 -13.35 -4.24 15.04
CA PHE A 303 -12.92 -2.91 15.47
C PHE A 303 -11.55 -3.02 16.14
N ARG A 304 -10.62 -2.14 15.77
CA ARG A 304 -9.22 -2.19 16.19
C ARG A 304 -8.72 -0.83 16.66
N ASN A 305 -7.89 -0.82 17.70
CA ASN A 305 -7.30 0.37 18.30
C ASN A 305 -5.80 0.47 17.98
N GLN A 306 -5.30 1.70 17.74
CA GLN A 306 -3.87 2.00 17.65
C GLN A 306 -3.10 1.61 18.91
#